data_AF-A0A7L9UAQ5-F1
#
_entry.id   AF-A0A7L9UAQ5-F1
#
_cell.length_a   1.000
_cell.length_b   1.000
_cell.length_c   1.000
_cell.angle_alpha   90.00
_cell.angle_beta   90.00
_cell.angle_gamma   90.00
#
_symmetry.space_group_name_H-M   'P 1'
#
loop_
_entity.id
_entity.type
_entity.pdbx_description
1 polymer ?
#
loop_
_entity_poly.entity_id
_entity_poly.type
_entity_poly.pdbx_seq_one_letter_code
_entity_poly.pdbx_strand_id
1 'polypeptide(L)'
;MIRAPSADAIDAPLFIVPRVLDALRAYRARAKFGDDPVVAAQLSAVLDELVDALLAGLEAHPTRFWVIQQSRKTLGRVAETGAREQLARELEVLMGILGIRTDTLPGWERG
;
A
#
# COMPACT_ATOMS: atom_id res chain seq x y z
N MET A 1 -20.59 -4.90 18.30
CA MET A 1 -19.93 -3.58 18.48
C MET A 1 -18.53 -3.70 17.90
N ILE A 2 -18.31 -3.24 16.66
CA ILE A 2 -16.97 -3.24 16.06
C ILE A 2 -16.25 -2.03 16.63
N ARG A 3 -15.23 -2.27 17.47
CA ARG A 3 -14.38 -1.22 18.03
C ARG A 3 -13.57 -0.66 16.87
N ALA A 4 -13.92 0.52 16.38
CA ALA A 4 -13.08 1.23 15.43
C ALA A 4 -11.66 1.30 16.02
N PRO A 5 -10.61 0.91 15.27
CA PRO A 5 -9.24 1.09 15.73
C PRO A 5 -9.07 2.57 16.08
N SER A 6 -8.64 2.82 17.31
CA SER A 6 -8.50 4.17 17.86
C SER A 6 -7.60 4.98 16.93
N ALA A 7 -7.93 6.25 16.67
CA ALA A 7 -7.13 7.14 15.81
C ALA A 7 -5.63 7.15 16.17
N ASP A 8 -5.32 6.86 17.44
CA ASP A 8 -3.99 6.63 18.00
C ASP A 8 -3.19 5.49 17.29
N ALA A 9 -3.86 4.39 16.93
CA ALA A 9 -3.25 3.27 16.20
C ALA A 9 -2.97 3.58 14.72
N ILE A 10 -3.60 4.64 14.20
CA ILE A 10 -3.42 5.11 12.83
C ILE A 10 -2.24 6.09 12.75
N ASP A 11 -2.00 6.92 13.78
CA ASP A 11 -0.88 7.86 13.79
C ASP A 11 0.44 7.26 14.29
N ALA A 12 0.43 5.99 14.74
CA ALA A 12 1.62 5.33 15.26
C ALA A 12 2.80 5.39 14.27
N PRO A 13 4.01 5.80 14.74
CA PRO A 13 5.21 5.77 13.92
C PRO A 13 5.52 4.33 13.54
N LEU A 14 5.78 4.12 12.25
CA LEU A 14 6.25 2.86 11.70
C LEU A 14 7.73 2.70 12.02
N PHE A 15 8.08 1.58 12.61
CA PHE A 15 9.48 1.23 12.81
C PHE A 15 10.03 0.62 11.52
N ILE A 16 10.59 1.46 10.65
CA ILE A 16 11.17 1.04 9.38
C ILE A 16 12.62 0.61 9.62
N VAL A 17 12.86 -0.68 9.47
CA VAL A 17 14.21 -1.27 9.52
C VAL A 17 14.76 -1.46 8.10
N PRO A 18 16.09 -1.55 7.91
CA PRO A 18 16.69 -1.69 6.57
C PRO A 18 16.12 -2.85 5.75
N ARG A 19 15.76 -3.98 6.39
CA ARG A 19 15.11 -5.12 5.74
C ARG A 19 13.73 -4.79 5.14
N VAL A 20 13.01 -3.81 5.68
CA VAL A 20 11.71 -3.38 5.13
C VAL A 20 11.95 -2.58 3.85
N LEU A 21 12.96 -1.72 3.83
CA LEU A 21 13.36 -0.99 2.61
C LEU A 21 13.84 -1.95 1.52
N ASP A 22 14.60 -2.99 1.89
CA ASP A 22 15.02 -4.04 0.97
C ASP A 22 13.83 -4.83 0.41
N ALA A 23 12.88 -5.20 1.27
CA ALA A 23 11.64 -5.86 0.85
C ALA A 23 10.77 -4.99 -0.08
N LEU A 24 10.71 -3.67 0.15
CA LEU A 24 10.03 -2.74 -0.76
C LEU A 24 10.70 -2.70 -2.14
N ARG A 25 12.05 -2.69 -2.20
CA ARG A 25 12.80 -2.74 -3.45
C ARG A 25 12.59 -4.07 -4.19
N ALA A 26 12.63 -5.19 -3.47
CA ALA A 26 12.35 -6.51 -4.03
C ALA A 26 10.91 -6.61 -4.55
N TYR A 27 9.95 -6.02 -3.83
CA TYR A 27 8.56 -5.94 -4.24
C TYR A 27 8.38 -5.09 -5.50
N ARG A 28 9.08 -3.96 -5.62
CA ARG A 28 9.10 -3.17 -6.87
C ARG A 28 9.57 -4.00 -8.07
N ALA A 29 10.63 -4.78 -7.92
CA ALA A 29 11.20 -5.58 -9.01
C ALA A 29 10.37 -6.81 -9.42
N ARG A 30 9.34 -7.16 -8.63
CA ARG A 30 8.46 -8.30 -8.90
C ARG A 30 7.43 -7.99 -9.99
N ALA A 31 7.07 -8.99 -10.79
CA ALA A 31 5.88 -8.95 -11.64
C ALA A 31 4.60 -9.09 -10.78
N LYS A 32 3.74 -8.06 -10.82
CA LYS A 32 2.59 -7.88 -9.90
C LYS A 32 1.25 -8.25 -10.57
N PHE A 33 1.19 -8.07 -11.89
CA PHE A 33 -0.03 -8.22 -12.69
C PHE A 33 0.27 -9.08 -13.92
N GLY A 34 -0.71 -9.85 -14.39
CA GLY A 34 -0.50 -10.79 -15.50
C GLY A 34 -1.70 -11.03 -16.41
N ASP A 35 -2.83 -10.35 -16.19
CA ASP A 35 -4.08 -10.64 -16.92
C ASP A 35 -4.15 -9.92 -18.27
N ASP A 36 -3.84 -8.62 -18.30
CA ASP A 36 -3.75 -7.81 -19.51
C ASP A 36 -2.45 -6.99 -19.48
N PRO A 37 -1.59 -7.03 -20.52
CA PRO A 37 -0.28 -6.39 -20.48
C PRO A 37 -0.35 -4.86 -20.44
N VAL A 38 -1.38 -4.24 -21.01
CA VAL A 38 -1.55 -2.78 -21.02
C VAL A 38 -2.00 -2.29 -19.64
N VAL A 39 -3.02 -2.95 -19.08
CA VAL A 39 -3.51 -2.66 -17.72
C VAL A 39 -2.44 -3.00 -16.69
N ALA A 40 -1.74 -4.13 -16.85
CA ALA A 40 -0.64 -4.54 -15.98
C ALA A 40 0.50 -3.53 -15.96
N ALA A 41 0.87 -2.97 -17.12
CA ALA A 41 1.90 -1.93 -17.20
C ALA A 41 1.44 -0.64 -16.52
N GLN A 42 0.19 -0.23 -16.73
CA GLN A 42 -0.37 0.97 -16.09
C GLN A 42 -0.45 0.81 -14.56
N LEU A 43 -0.98 -0.31 -14.07
CA LEU A 43 -1.07 -0.59 -12.64
C LEU A 43 0.31 -0.75 -12.00
N SER A 44 1.26 -1.40 -12.69
CA SER A 44 2.65 -1.50 -12.23
C SER A 44 3.28 -0.12 -12.07
N ALA A 45 3.11 0.77 -13.06
CA ALA A 45 3.63 2.13 -13.00
C ALA A 45 3.05 2.91 -11.81
N VAL A 46 1.73 2.85 -11.63
CA VAL A 46 1.04 3.52 -10.52
C VAL A 46 1.53 3.00 -9.16
N LEU A 47 1.76 1.70 -9.05
CA LEU A 47 2.20 1.09 -7.79
C LEU A 47 3.70 1.29 -7.53
N ASP A 48 4.52 1.34 -8.58
CA ASP A 48 5.93 1.70 -8.50
C ASP A 48 6.14 3.17 -8.09
N GLU A 49 5.28 4.08 -8.57
CA GLU A 49 5.24 5.47 -8.11
C GLU A 49 4.93 5.55 -6.61
N LEU A 50 3.98 4.74 -6.13
CA LEU A 50 3.69 4.64 -4.69
C LEU A 50 4.90 4.11 -3.94
N VAL A 51 5.57 3.05 -4.41
CA VAL A 51 6.74 2.49 -3.75
C VAL A 51 7.89 3.49 -3.69
N ASP A 52 8.15 4.26 -4.75
CA ASP A 52 9.13 5.35 -4.73
C ASP A 52 8.76 6.42 -3.69
N ALA A 53 7.49 6.84 -3.67
CA ALA A 53 7.01 7.81 -2.72
C ALA A 53 7.20 7.29 -1.28
N LEU A 54 6.87 6.02 -1.02
CA LEU A 54 7.07 5.39 0.28
C LEU A 54 8.55 5.33 0.64
N LEU A 55 9.43 4.90 -0.27
CA LEU A 55 10.87 4.85 0.00
C LEU A 55 11.43 6.23 0.35
N ALA A 56 11.04 7.28 -0.36
CA ALA A 56 11.48 8.65 -0.08
C ALA A 56 10.82 9.25 1.19
N GLY A 57 9.54 8.96 1.42
CA GLY A 57 8.74 9.54 2.49
C GLY A 57 8.91 8.85 3.84
N LEU A 58 9.20 7.54 3.86
CA LEU A 58 9.45 6.79 5.09
C LEU A 58 10.73 7.23 5.81
N GLU A 59 11.71 7.81 5.10
CA GLU A 59 12.90 8.39 5.73
C GLU A 59 12.58 9.70 6.49
N ALA A 60 11.56 10.44 6.05
CA ALA A 60 11.17 11.72 6.63
C ALA A 60 10.04 11.60 7.66
N HIS A 61 9.00 10.82 7.35
CA HIS A 61 7.79 10.67 8.15
C HIS A 61 7.22 9.24 8.07
N PRO A 62 7.84 8.26 8.76
CA PRO A 62 7.33 6.91 8.79
C PRO A 62 6.13 6.84 9.72
N THR A 63 4.94 7.26 9.28
CA THR A 63 3.70 7.06 10.05
C THR A 63 2.73 6.19 9.27
N ARG A 64 1.98 5.38 10.01
CA ARG A 64 0.99 4.49 9.42
C ARG A 64 -0.10 5.28 8.68
N PHE A 65 -0.51 6.43 9.24
CA PHE A 65 -1.48 7.33 8.63
C PHE A 65 -1.03 7.80 7.26
N TRP A 66 0.23 8.24 7.14
CA TRP A 66 0.77 8.75 5.88
C TRP A 66 0.78 7.66 4.81
N VAL A 67 1.22 6.44 5.15
CA VAL A 67 1.18 5.29 4.22
C VAL A 67 -0.24 5.02 3.73
N ILE A 68 -1.22 4.98 4.65
CA ILE A 68 -2.62 4.73 4.30
C ILE A 68 -3.16 5.83 3.37
N GLN A 69 -2.82 7.10 3.62
CA GLN A 69 -3.23 8.21 2.76
C GLN A 69 -2.65 8.08 1.34
N GLN A 70 -1.37 7.72 1.21
CA GLN A 70 -0.77 7.50 -0.11
C GLN A 70 -1.44 6.32 -0.84
N SER A 71 -1.72 5.22 -0.15
CA SER A 71 -2.42 4.06 -0.72
C SER A 71 -3.84 4.42 -1.20
N ARG A 72 -4.61 5.19 -0.41
CA ARG A 72 -5.96 5.65 -0.79
C ARG A 72 -5.93 6.58 -1.99
N LYS A 73 -4.97 7.52 -2.04
CA LYS A 73 -4.75 8.40 -3.19
C LYS A 73 -4.43 7.59 -4.46
N THR A 74 -3.62 6.55 -4.32
CA THR A 74 -3.24 5.65 -5.42
C THR A 74 -4.45 4.88 -5.95
N LEU A 75 -5.28 4.30 -5.06
CA LEU A 75 -6.54 3.65 -5.46
C LEU A 75 -7.51 4.61 -6.16
N GLY A 76 -7.53 5.88 -5.75
CA GLY A 76 -8.36 6.91 -6.38
C GLY A 76 -7.96 7.27 -7.82
N ARG A 77 -6.75 6.90 -8.26
CA ARG A 77 -6.28 7.13 -9.65
C ARG A 77 -6.80 6.08 -10.64
N VAL A 78 -7.34 4.96 -10.15
CA VAL A 78 -7.83 3.86 -10.98
C VAL A 78 -9.36 3.88 -10.98
N ALA A 79 -9.95 4.19 -12.13
CA ALA A 79 -11.41 4.25 -12.31
C ALA A 79 -12.04 2.86 -12.51
N GLU A 80 -11.34 1.98 -13.23
CA GLU A 80 -11.82 0.64 -13.55
C GLU A 80 -11.91 -0.25 -12.30
N THR A 81 -13.10 -0.77 -11.99
CA THR A 81 -13.37 -1.55 -10.77
C THR A 81 -12.46 -2.78 -10.66
N GLY A 82 -12.34 -3.58 -11.72
CA GLY A 82 -11.51 -4.79 -11.68
C GLY A 82 -10.01 -4.49 -11.51
N ALA A 83 -9.53 -3.42 -12.16
CA ALA A 83 -8.15 -2.96 -12.00
C ALA A 83 -7.90 -2.41 -10.59
N ARG A 84 -8.89 -1.73 -10.00
CA ARG A 84 -8.84 -1.21 -8.63
C ARG A 84 -8.84 -2.33 -7.59
N GLU A 85 -9.60 -3.39 -7.79
CA GLU A 85 -9.56 -4.58 -6.92
C GLU A 85 -8.21 -5.29 -6.98
N GLN A 86 -7.64 -5.41 -8.18
CA GLN A 86 -6.32 -6.00 -8.37
C GLN A 86 -5.24 -5.14 -7.69
N LEU A 87 -5.33 -3.82 -7.83
CA LEU A 87 -4.47 -2.87 -7.13
C LEU A 87 -4.64 -2.95 -5.60
N ALA A 88 -5.87 -3.10 -5.11
CA ALA A 88 -6.14 -3.21 -3.68
C ALA A 88 -5.46 -4.45 -3.07
N ARG A 89 -5.54 -5.61 -3.74
CA ARG A 89 -4.87 -6.83 -3.28
C ARG A 89 -3.35 -6.66 -3.18
N GLU A 90 -2.75 -6.01 -4.17
CA GLU A 90 -1.31 -5.73 -4.16
C GLU A 90 -0.93 -4.72 -3.06
N LEU A 91 -1.79 -3.75 -2.77
CA LEU A 91 -1.61 -2.86 -1.62
C LEU A 91 -1.65 -3.60 -0.28
N GLU A 92 -2.46 -4.66 -0.13
CA GLU A 92 -2.44 -5.50 1.08
C GLU A 92 -1.08 -6.17 1.28
N VAL A 93 -0.50 -6.68 0.20
CA VAL A 93 0.84 -7.29 0.22
C VAL A 93 1.88 -6.23 0.64
N LEU A 94 1.82 -5.05 0.03
CA LEU A 94 2.70 -3.93 0.37
C LEU A 94 2.57 -3.50 1.84
N MET A 95 1.34 -3.41 2.35
CA MET A 95 1.07 -3.11 3.77
C MET A 95 1.62 -4.20 4.70
N GLY A 96 1.53 -5.47 4.29
CA GLY A 96 2.16 -6.59 5.00
C GLY A 96 3.68 -6.43 5.11
N ILE A 97 4.36 -5.97 4.06
CA ILE A 97 5.81 -5.68 4.07
C ILE A 97 6.15 -4.57 5.07
N LEU A 98 5.30 -3.54 5.14
CA LEU A 98 5.45 -2.42 6.07
C LEU A 98 5.09 -2.79 7.53
N GLY A 99 4.66 -4.03 7.78
CA GLY A 99 4.20 -4.47 9.10
C GLY A 99 2.82 -3.92 9.49
N ILE A 100 2.09 -3.35 8.54
CA ILE A 100 0.74 -2.83 8.73
C ILE A 100 -0.24 -3.98 8.59
N ARG A 101 -0.78 -4.46 9.72
CA ARG A 101 -1.82 -5.49 9.69
C ARG A 101 -3.15 -4.89 9.22
N THR A 102 -3.75 -5.46 8.18
CA THR A 102 -5.03 -5.05 7.61
C THR A 102 -6.19 -5.14 8.60
N ASP A 103 -6.09 -6.02 9.61
CA ASP A 103 -7.03 -6.12 10.74
C ASP A 103 -7.20 -4.80 11.53
N THR A 104 -6.24 -3.87 11.45
CA THR A 104 -6.30 -2.57 12.14
C THR A 104 -6.70 -1.40 11.24
N LEU A 105 -7.18 -1.64 10.00
CA LEU A 105 -7.60 -0.59 9.07
C LEU A 105 -9.13 -0.47 9.03
N PRO A 106 -9.72 0.67 9.45
CA PRO A 106 -11.15 0.87 9.34
C PRO A 106 -11.55 1.11 7.87
N GLY A 107 -12.50 0.33 7.35
CA GLY A 107 -13.07 0.50 6.01
C GLY A 107 -12.39 -0.27 4.87
N TRP A 108 -11.55 -1.26 5.20
CA TRP A 108 -10.92 -2.17 4.23
C TRP A 108 -11.67 -3.52 4.12
N GLU A 109 -12.96 -3.56 4.45
CA GLU A 109 -13.72 -4.80 4.42
C GLU A 109 -13.73 -5.35 2.99
N ARG A 110 -13.23 -6.58 2.82
CA ARG A 110 -13.32 -7.34 1.58
C ARG A 110 -14.78 -7.31 1.11
N GLY A 111 -15.01 -6.74 -0.06
CA GLY A 111 -16.15 -7.10 -0.88
C GLY A 111 -16.02 -8.54 -1.35
#